data_AF-A0A6L3EPV4-F1
#
_entry.id   AF-A0A6L3EPV4-F1
#
_cell.length_a   1.000
_cell.length_b   1.000
_cell.length_c   1.000
_cell.angle_alpha   90.00
_cell.angle_beta   90.00
_cell.angle_gamma   90.00
#
_symmetry.space_group_name_H-M   'P 1'
#
loop_
_entity.id
_entity.type
_entity.pdbx_description
1 polymer ?
#
loop_
_entity_poly.entity_id
_entity_poly.type
_entity_poly.pdbx_seq_one_letter_code
_entity_poly.pdbx_strand_id
1 'polypeptide(L)'
;MIRRLRKARGPHTVLLNDTVNLIRDPVALAIFAYLHTKPDSWEISPREICEHFGIGRYRWQKAARQLRELGLLTYQVVAGGDKGAEGSVYVLHYAPETREPNSRELDSRELDSRELENSAAEKPVPLETKELQQTKYLQETKDPKETKEVAADAKAPPTPTKSTAVWQAYRDAYRDRYGVEPIRDARTNKQLCLFVDRVGHNDAPGIASFFLTHNHQYYLQRGHDVSLLVQDAQKLRTEWLTGNRITAKGARTRDAHEEQTAVVNRVLAKMRARS
;
A
#
# COMPACT_ATOMS: atom_id res chain seq x y z
N MET A 1 -2.34 15.67 26.20
CA MET A 1 -1.73 14.35 25.90
C MET A 1 -0.30 14.63 25.49
N ILE A 2 0.64 14.51 26.44
CA ILE A 2 1.98 15.10 26.34
C ILE A 2 2.93 14.08 25.72
N ARG A 3 3.50 14.39 24.55
CA ARG A 3 4.50 13.57 23.86
C ARG A 3 5.85 14.27 24.04
N ARG A 4 6.98 13.60 24.23
CA ARG A 4 8.29 14.27 24.42
C ARG A 4 9.37 13.57 23.58
N LEU A 5 10.50 14.21 23.30
CA LEU A 5 11.51 13.76 22.34
C LEU A 5 12.92 13.98 22.89
N ARG A 6 13.72 13.01 23.36
CA ARG A 6 15.04 13.30 24.00
C ARG A 6 16.26 13.17 23.05
N LYS A 7 17.31 14.03 23.15
CA LYS A 7 18.60 13.92 22.40
C LYS A 7 19.84 14.38 23.21
N ALA A 8 21.04 14.20 22.64
CA ALA A 8 22.34 14.72 23.11
C ALA A 8 22.76 15.99 22.32
N ARG A 9 23.39 16.97 22.99
CA ARG A 9 23.41 18.40 22.58
C ARG A 9 24.61 18.85 21.73
N GLY A 10 24.34 19.70 20.73
CA GLY A 10 25.28 20.58 20.01
C GLY A 10 24.52 21.68 19.22
N PRO A 11 25.14 22.80 18.79
CA PRO A 11 24.48 23.94 18.11
C PRO A 11 24.12 23.67 16.64
N HIS A 12 24.58 22.54 16.10
CA HIS A 12 24.30 22.09 14.76
C HIS A 12 23.73 20.68 14.82
N THR A 13 22.83 20.38 13.90
CA THR A 13 22.32 19.03 13.70
C THR A 13 23.32 18.27 12.84
N VAL A 14 24.08 17.36 13.44
CA VAL A 14 24.82 16.35 12.68
C VAL A 14 23.83 15.24 12.30
N LEU A 15 23.97 14.66 11.12
CA LEU A 15 23.28 13.43 10.71
C LEU A 15 24.35 12.48 10.15
N LEU A 16 24.32 11.20 10.52
CA LEU A 16 25.25 10.22 9.95
C LEU A 16 25.00 10.06 8.45
N ASN A 17 26.07 10.03 7.66
CA ASN A 17 25.98 9.76 6.22
C ASN A 17 25.30 8.41 5.95
N ASP A 18 25.59 7.38 6.76
CA ASP A 18 24.96 6.07 6.65
C ASP A 18 23.45 6.14 6.90
N THR A 19 23.01 6.91 7.89
CA THR A 19 21.59 7.13 8.18
C THR A 19 20.90 7.88 7.04
N VAL A 20 21.55 8.89 6.47
CA VAL A 20 21.02 9.64 5.32
C VAL A 20 20.90 8.74 4.09
N ASN A 21 21.90 7.89 3.82
CA ASN A 21 21.91 6.96 2.70
C ASN A 21 20.88 5.82 2.87
N LEU A 22 20.57 5.44 4.12
CA LEU A 22 19.60 4.40 4.43
C LEU A 22 18.15 4.84 4.16
N ILE A 23 17.84 6.13 4.38
CA ILE A 23 16.50 6.67 4.18
C ILE A 23 16.28 7.01 2.69
N ARG A 24 15.64 6.09 1.96
CA ARG A 24 15.34 6.30 0.52
C ARG A 24 14.16 7.23 0.23
N ASP A 25 13.24 7.42 1.18
CA ASP A 25 12.08 8.30 0.99
C ASP A 25 12.48 9.75 1.35
N PRO A 26 12.43 10.70 0.40
CA PRO A 26 12.84 12.08 0.65
C PRO A 26 11.99 12.76 1.72
N VAL A 27 10.71 12.37 1.86
CA VAL A 27 9.81 12.93 2.88
C VAL A 27 10.19 12.41 4.27
N ALA A 28 10.56 11.13 4.37
CA ALA A 28 11.03 10.55 5.63
C ALA A 28 12.34 11.18 6.10
N LEU A 29 13.26 11.46 5.16
CA LEU A 29 14.52 12.14 5.47
C LEU A 29 14.29 13.58 5.95
N ALA A 30 13.43 14.34 5.26
CA ALA A 30 13.10 15.71 5.63
C ALA A 30 12.46 15.77 7.03
N ILE A 31 11.53 14.85 7.31
CA ILE A 31 10.92 14.71 8.63
C ILE A 31 11.98 14.36 9.67
N PHE A 32 12.85 13.39 9.41
CA PHE A 32 13.89 12.97 10.33
C PHE A 32 14.84 14.14 10.68
N ALA A 33 15.31 14.87 9.68
CA ALA A 33 16.14 16.05 9.87
C ALA A 33 15.43 17.13 10.68
N TYR A 34 14.16 17.42 10.38
CA TYR A 34 13.37 18.40 11.13
C TYR A 34 13.15 17.99 12.58
N LEU A 35 12.82 16.71 12.82
CA LEU A 35 12.73 16.17 14.17
C LEU A 35 14.05 16.38 14.91
N HIS A 36 15.20 16.24 14.24
CA HIS A 36 16.51 16.51 14.84
C HIS A 36 16.73 17.97 15.24
N THR A 37 16.13 18.95 14.55
CA THR A 37 16.23 20.38 14.91
C THR A 37 15.38 20.79 16.12
N LYS A 38 14.42 19.96 16.54
CA LYS A 38 13.51 20.27 17.65
C LYS A 38 14.10 19.96 19.03
N PRO A 39 13.72 20.75 20.07
CA PRO A 39 14.25 20.59 21.42
C PRO A 39 13.76 19.30 22.10
N ASP A 40 14.46 18.91 23.17
CA ASP A 40 14.31 17.59 23.77
C ASP A 40 12.97 17.36 24.55
N SER A 41 12.22 18.43 24.73
CA SER A 41 10.92 18.43 25.40
C SER A 41 9.77 18.60 24.42
N TRP A 42 10.06 18.62 23.12
CA TRP A 42 9.05 18.92 22.10
C TRP A 42 8.07 17.76 21.90
N GLU A 43 6.80 18.09 21.79
CA GLU A 43 5.75 17.12 21.57
C GLU A 43 5.55 16.85 20.09
N ILE A 44 5.72 15.59 19.68
CA ILE A 44 5.47 15.19 18.29
C ILE A 44 3.96 15.24 18.02
N SER A 45 3.52 16.36 17.46
CA SER A 45 2.18 16.55 16.93
C SER A 45 2.17 16.23 15.43
N PRO A 46 1.50 15.14 14.99
CA PRO A 46 1.36 14.83 13.57
C PRO A 46 0.73 15.97 12.77
N ARG A 47 -0.14 16.77 13.39
CA ARG A 47 -0.81 17.91 12.76
C ARG A 47 0.19 19.00 12.39
N GLU A 48 1.05 19.37 13.33
CA GLU A 48 2.07 20.42 13.13
C GLU A 48 3.09 19.99 12.06
N ILE A 49 3.47 18.72 12.04
CA ILE A 49 4.40 18.20 11.03
C ILE A 49 3.75 18.16 9.64
N CYS A 50 2.48 17.77 9.55
CA CYS A 50 1.73 17.82 8.29
C CYS A 50 1.61 19.24 7.75
N GLU A 51 1.38 20.22 8.64
CA GLU A 51 1.28 21.63 8.29
C GLU A 51 2.63 22.21 7.85
N HIS A 52 3.70 21.94 8.60
CA HIS A 52 5.05 22.43 8.28
C HIS A 52 5.55 21.98 6.90
N PHE A 53 5.32 20.71 6.54
CA PHE A 53 5.77 20.16 5.27
C PHE A 53 4.71 20.21 4.15
N GLY A 54 3.49 20.70 4.42
CA GLY A 54 2.37 20.67 3.47
C GLY A 54 1.99 19.25 3.03
N ILE A 55 2.21 18.24 3.88
CA ILE A 55 1.96 16.83 3.57
C ILE A 55 0.70 16.32 4.24
N GLY A 56 -0.06 15.48 3.53
CA GLY A 56 -1.24 14.83 4.12
C GLY A 56 -0.87 13.81 5.20
N ARG A 57 -1.79 13.57 6.15
CA ARG A 57 -1.64 12.62 7.27
C ARG A 57 -1.11 11.24 6.87
N TYR A 58 -1.53 10.75 5.70
CA TYR A 58 -1.06 9.46 5.17
C TYR A 58 0.45 9.46 4.87
N ARG A 59 0.99 10.54 4.31
CA ARG A 59 2.43 10.64 4.01
C ARG A 59 3.26 10.68 5.28
N TRP A 60 2.82 11.43 6.29
CA TRP A 60 3.42 11.38 7.63
C TRP A 60 3.40 9.96 8.20
N GLN A 61 2.26 9.26 8.17
CA GLN A 61 2.15 7.90 8.69
C GLN A 61 3.07 6.91 7.97
N LYS A 62 3.18 7.03 6.64
CA LYS A 62 4.08 6.22 5.81
C LYS A 62 5.55 6.48 6.17
N ALA A 63 5.94 7.75 6.26
CA ALA A 63 7.30 8.15 6.65
C ALA A 63 7.64 7.69 8.08
N ALA A 64 6.74 7.91 9.03
CA ALA A 64 6.92 7.45 10.41
C ALA A 64 7.00 5.92 10.51
N ARG A 65 6.30 5.17 9.66
CA ARG A 65 6.44 3.70 9.59
C ARG A 65 7.82 3.29 9.08
N GLN A 66 8.32 3.93 8.02
CA GLN A 66 9.66 3.65 7.49
C GLN A 66 10.75 3.97 8.51
N LEU A 67 10.67 5.11 9.20
CA LEU A 67 11.63 5.46 10.25
C LEU A 67 11.61 4.45 11.42
N ARG A 68 10.45 3.83 11.72
CA ARG A 68 10.36 2.74 12.70
C ARG A 68 10.97 1.43 12.19
N GLU A 69 10.74 1.08 10.93
CA GLU A 69 11.32 -0.11 10.29
C GLU A 69 12.85 -0.02 10.24
N LEU A 70 13.39 1.18 10.04
CA LEU A 70 14.83 1.45 10.07
C LEU A 70 15.42 1.58 11.48
N GLY A 71 14.61 1.47 12.54
CA GLY A 71 15.08 1.61 13.93
C GLY A 71 15.51 3.04 14.32
N LEU A 72 15.17 4.05 13.52
CA LEU A 72 15.51 5.46 13.75
C LEU A 72 14.46 6.17 14.61
N LEU A 73 13.26 5.64 14.68
CA LEU A 73 12.18 6.12 15.52
C LEU A 73 11.61 4.93 16.30
N THR A 74 11.61 4.98 17.62
CA THR A 74 10.97 3.96 18.46
C THR A 74 9.82 4.55 19.25
N TYR A 75 8.89 3.67 19.62
CA TYR A 75 7.72 3.99 20.42
C TYR A 75 7.90 3.33 21.78
N GLN A 76 8.06 4.15 22.83
CA GLN A 76 8.14 3.67 24.20
C GLN A 76 6.86 4.03 24.95
N VAL A 77 6.28 3.04 25.60
CA VAL A 77 5.16 3.25 26.53
C VAL A 77 5.76 3.57 27.89
N VAL A 78 5.54 4.78 28.37
CA VAL A 78 5.93 5.21 29.70
C VAL A 78 4.77 4.87 30.63
N ALA A 79 5.00 3.94 31.55
CA ALA A 79 4.06 3.61 32.61
C ALA A 79 3.74 4.90 33.40
N GLY A 80 2.47 5.28 33.42
CA GLY A 80 2.02 6.48 34.13
C GLY A 80 2.14 6.27 35.63
N GLY A 81 2.91 7.12 36.31
CA GLY A 81 2.97 7.10 37.77
C GLY A 81 1.63 7.44 38.42
N ASP A 82 1.39 6.81 39.58
CA ASP A 82 0.34 6.86 40.62
C ASP A 82 -1.10 7.35 40.35
N LYS A 83 -1.37 8.19 39.34
CA LYS A 83 -2.72 8.61 38.95
C LYS A 83 -2.85 8.73 37.43
N GLY A 84 -3.02 7.58 36.78
CA GLY A 84 -3.80 7.40 35.56
C GLY A 84 -3.45 8.26 34.34
N ALA A 85 -2.52 7.75 33.51
CA ALA A 85 -2.66 7.60 32.06
C ALA A 85 -1.35 7.07 31.50
N GLU A 86 -1.40 5.97 30.73
CA GLU A 86 -0.27 5.47 29.97
C GLU A 86 0.14 6.52 28.93
N GLY A 87 1.32 7.13 29.14
CA GLY A 87 1.87 8.12 28.22
C GLY A 87 2.77 7.43 27.22
N SER A 88 2.64 7.73 25.93
CA SER A 88 3.57 7.21 24.93
C SER A 88 4.51 8.28 24.40
N VAL A 89 5.80 7.93 24.37
CA VAL A 89 6.92 8.80 24.03
C VAL A 89 7.60 8.25 22.80
N TYR A 90 7.89 9.12 21.83
CA TYR A 90 8.68 8.76 20.66
C TYR A 90 10.15 9.05 20.97
N VAL A 91 10.99 8.04 20.84
CA VAL A 91 12.44 8.19 20.99
C VAL A 91 13.04 8.20 19.60
N LEU A 92 13.78 9.27 19.29
CA LEU A 92 14.48 9.43 18.02
C LEU A 92 15.92 9.00 18.21
N HIS A 93 16.34 8.00 17.44
CA HIS A 93 17.68 7.44 17.51
C HIS A 93 18.57 8.02 16.43
N TYR A 94 19.83 8.28 16.80
CA TYR A 94 20.83 8.89 15.94
C TYR A 94 21.42 7.90 14.92
N ALA A 95 21.41 6.62 15.26
CA ALA A 95 21.80 5.48 14.44
C ALA A 95 20.65 4.46 14.43
N PRO A 96 20.52 3.61 13.40
CA PRO A 96 19.53 2.55 13.39
C PRO A 96 19.79 1.64 14.58
N GLU A 97 18.89 1.62 15.57
CA GLU A 97 19.01 0.76 16.73
C GLU A 97 18.92 -0.69 16.22
N THR A 98 20.06 -1.39 16.19
CA THR A 98 20.08 -2.84 16.02
C THR A 98 19.24 -3.42 17.13
N ARG A 99 18.07 -3.95 16.79
CA ARG A 99 17.25 -4.76 17.69
C ARG A 99 18.08 -5.98 18.10
N GLU A 100 18.83 -5.86 19.18
CA GLU A 100 19.20 -7.00 20.00
C GLU A 100 17.89 -7.56 20.57
N PRO A 101 17.51 -8.80 20.25
CA PRO A 101 16.36 -9.44 20.85
C PRO A 101 16.65 -9.69 22.34
N ASN A 102 16.06 -8.86 23.19
CA ASN A 102 15.76 -9.14 24.59
C ASN A 102 16.89 -9.83 25.39
N SER A 103 17.75 -9.01 25.99
CA SER A 103 18.73 -9.42 27.00
C SER A 103 18.02 -9.99 28.24
N ARG A 104 17.84 -11.31 28.28
CA ARG A 104 17.88 -12.06 29.53
C ARG A 104 19.26 -12.69 29.62
N GLU A 105 20.04 -12.17 30.55
CA GLU A 105 21.16 -12.78 31.26
C GLU A 105 22.14 -13.63 30.44
N LEU A 106 23.40 -13.18 30.40
CA LEU A 106 24.47 -14.01 30.94
C LEU A 106 25.69 -13.14 31.25
N ASP A 107 26.03 -13.22 32.52
CA ASP A 107 27.13 -12.60 33.23
C ASP A 107 28.47 -13.26 32.84
N SER A 108 29.44 -12.41 32.53
CA SER A 108 30.90 -12.52 32.70
C SER A 108 31.56 -13.91 32.82
N ARG A 109 32.51 -14.18 31.91
CA ARG A 109 33.76 -15.01 31.97
C ARG A 109 33.96 -15.65 30.58
N GLU A 110 35.08 -15.56 29.84
CA GLU A 110 36.47 -15.19 30.04
C GLU A 110 37.04 -14.74 28.68
N LEU A 111 38.02 -13.85 28.70
CA LEU A 111 38.95 -13.61 27.60
C LEU A 111 40.06 -14.69 27.61
N ASP A 112 40.78 -14.78 26.48
CA ASP A 112 41.94 -15.63 26.15
C ASP A 112 41.60 -16.99 25.51
N SER A 113 42.29 -17.47 24.47
CA SER A 113 43.51 -17.02 23.82
C SER A 113 43.56 -17.57 22.40
N ARG A 114 44.36 -16.91 21.56
CA ARG A 114 44.80 -17.41 20.25
C ARG A 114 45.49 -18.77 20.39
N GLU A 115 45.35 -19.59 19.34
CA GLU A 115 46.11 -20.82 18.97
C GLU A 115 45.08 -21.85 18.49
N LEU A 116 45.16 -22.57 17.38
CA LEU A 116 46.19 -22.95 16.41
C LEU A 116 45.42 -23.22 15.10
N GLU A 117 45.81 -22.61 13.98
CA GLU A 117 46.63 -23.27 12.95
C GLU A 117 45.99 -24.50 12.27
N ASN A 118 46.04 -24.43 10.94
CA ASN A 118 46.21 -25.56 10.00
C ASN A 118 45.00 -26.50 9.87
N SER A 119 44.71 -27.11 8.74
CA SER A 119 45.18 -27.05 7.36
C SER A 119 44.31 -28.10 6.66
N ALA A 120 44.14 -27.93 5.35
CA ALA A 120 43.90 -29.01 4.40
C ALA A 120 42.48 -29.61 4.27
N ALA A 121 42.17 -29.77 2.99
CA ALA A 121 41.54 -30.91 2.35
C ALA A 121 40.06 -30.80 1.96
N GLU A 122 39.91 -30.65 0.64
CA GLU A 122 39.00 -31.43 -0.23
C GLU A 122 37.57 -30.93 -0.50
N LYS A 123 37.40 -30.44 -1.73
CA LYS A 123 36.16 -30.49 -2.56
C LYS A 123 35.76 -31.96 -2.79
N PRO A 124 34.49 -32.37 -3.15
CA PRO A 124 33.62 -31.68 -4.12
C PRO A 124 32.07 -31.83 -3.95
N VAL A 125 31.33 -31.07 -4.78
CA VAL A 125 29.91 -31.21 -5.22
C VAL A 125 29.77 -32.57 -5.95
N PRO A 126 28.67 -33.39 -5.96
CA PRO A 126 27.37 -33.05 -6.61
C PRO A 126 26.08 -33.88 -6.27
N LEU A 127 24.94 -33.46 -6.87
CA LEU A 127 23.86 -34.25 -7.52
C LEU A 127 22.40 -33.96 -7.07
N GLU A 128 21.63 -33.56 -8.09
CA GLU A 128 20.17 -33.46 -8.17
C GLU A 128 19.46 -34.79 -7.85
N THR A 129 18.24 -34.72 -7.28
CA THR A 129 17.01 -35.11 -7.99
C THR A 129 15.75 -34.74 -7.19
N LYS A 130 14.76 -34.15 -7.89
CA LYS A 130 13.32 -34.55 -7.96
C LYS A 130 12.65 -35.01 -6.65
N GLU A 131 11.43 -34.66 -6.28
CA GLU A 131 10.25 -34.08 -6.94
C GLU A 131 9.14 -34.06 -5.86
N LEU A 132 8.04 -33.37 -6.14
CA LEU A 132 6.67 -33.62 -5.66
C LEU A 132 6.21 -33.09 -4.27
N GLN A 133 5.14 -32.29 -4.39
CA GLN A 133 3.87 -32.39 -3.65
C GLN A 133 3.73 -31.61 -2.34
N GLN A 134 3.14 -30.42 -2.50
CA GLN A 134 1.90 -30.00 -1.86
C GLN A 134 1.34 -30.92 -0.76
N THR A 135 1.40 -30.47 0.49
CA THR A 135 0.35 -30.80 1.47
C THR A 135 0.08 -29.65 2.44
N LYS A 136 -1.21 -29.32 2.54
CA LYS A 136 -1.98 -28.99 3.75
C LYS A 136 -1.58 -27.80 4.65
N TYR A 137 -2.37 -26.74 4.53
CA TYR A 137 -3.00 -26.08 5.69
C TYR A 137 -4.27 -26.85 6.11
N LEU A 138 -4.72 -26.59 7.36
CA LEU A 138 -5.81 -27.19 8.16
C LEU A 138 -5.38 -28.44 8.96
N GLN A 139 -5.52 -28.55 10.29
CA GLN A 139 -6.43 -27.95 11.28
C GLN A 139 -5.83 -28.10 12.70
N GLU A 140 -5.93 -27.13 13.63
CA GLU A 140 -7.12 -26.81 14.46
C GLU A 140 -7.36 -27.89 15.53
N THR A 141 -7.21 -27.63 16.84
CA THR A 141 -8.23 -27.15 17.80
C THR A 141 -7.79 -27.72 19.18
N LYS A 142 -8.15 -27.25 20.37
CA LYS A 142 -9.50 -26.94 20.88
C LYS A 142 -9.44 -26.03 22.11
N ASP A 143 -10.33 -25.06 22.09
CA ASP A 143 -11.01 -24.40 23.21
C ASP A 143 -11.59 -25.39 24.24
N PRO A 144 -12.22 -24.90 25.33
CA PRO A 144 -13.67 -24.77 25.22
C PRO A 144 -14.32 -23.55 25.94
N LYS A 145 -15.33 -23.01 25.23
CA LYS A 145 -16.67 -22.54 25.70
C LYS A 145 -16.76 -21.23 26.49
N GLU A 146 -17.78 -20.38 26.34
CA GLU A 146 -19.07 -20.45 25.62
C GLU A 146 -19.56 -18.99 25.41
N THR A 147 -19.84 -18.53 24.19
CA THR A 147 -21.14 -18.57 23.49
C THR A 147 -22.27 -17.80 24.15
N LYS A 148 -22.77 -16.74 23.48
CA LYS A 148 -24.21 -16.53 23.23
C LYS A 148 -24.40 -15.74 21.93
N GLU A 149 -24.78 -16.45 20.88
CA GLU A 149 -25.76 -15.95 19.92
C GLU A 149 -27.12 -15.86 20.63
N VAL A 150 -27.82 -14.73 20.51
CA VAL A 150 -29.28 -14.72 20.47
C VAL A 150 -29.72 -13.67 19.45
N ALA A 151 -30.66 -14.08 18.62
CA ALA A 151 -31.25 -13.32 17.54
C ALA A 151 -31.99 -12.05 17.99
N ALA A 152 -32.09 -11.11 17.03
CA ALA A 152 -33.14 -10.10 16.87
C ALA A 152 -33.43 -9.16 18.05
N ASP A 153 -32.90 -7.93 17.97
CA ASP A 153 -33.79 -6.77 17.95
C ASP A 153 -33.18 -5.61 17.16
N ALA A 154 -34.06 -4.84 16.55
CA ALA A 154 -33.83 -4.01 15.39
C ALA A 154 -33.06 -2.71 15.71
N LYS A 155 -31.96 -2.49 15.00
CA LYS A 155 -31.67 -1.15 14.48
C LYS A 155 -31.58 -1.25 12.97
N ALA A 156 -32.58 -0.65 12.34
CA ALA A 156 -32.79 -0.52 10.90
C ALA A 156 -31.46 -0.33 10.11
N PRO A 157 -31.42 -0.83 8.87
CA PRO A 157 -30.21 -1.04 8.09
C PRO A 157 -29.36 0.23 8.01
N PRO A 158 -28.01 0.13 7.92
CA PRO A 158 -27.25 1.26 7.40
C PRO A 158 -27.90 1.57 6.05
N THR A 159 -28.55 2.74 5.97
CA THR A 159 -29.27 3.21 4.79
C THR A 159 -28.54 2.72 3.56
N PRO A 160 -29.21 2.04 2.59
CA PRO A 160 -28.53 1.44 1.45
C PRO A 160 -27.66 2.51 0.83
N THR A 161 -26.36 2.42 1.11
CA THR A 161 -25.44 3.46 0.68
C THR A 161 -25.47 3.37 -0.83
N LYS A 162 -25.39 4.50 -1.53
CA LYS A 162 -25.45 4.54 -3.00
C LYS A 162 -24.51 3.50 -3.67
N SER A 163 -23.44 3.13 -2.97
CA SER A 163 -22.43 2.13 -3.35
C SER A 163 -22.78 0.66 -3.11
N THR A 164 -23.86 0.29 -2.41
CA THR A 164 -24.12 -1.11 -2.03
C THR A 164 -24.36 -2.00 -3.24
N ALA A 165 -25.20 -1.58 -4.18
CA ALA A 165 -25.47 -2.33 -5.41
C ALA A 165 -24.21 -2.45 -6.29
N VAL A 166 -23.42 -1.37 -6.38
CA VAL A 166 -22.16 -1.37 -7.14
C VAL A 166 -21.12 -2.30 -6.51
N TRP A 167 -21.02 -2.30 -5.17
CA TRP A 167 -20.12 -3.19 -4.46
C TRP A 167 -20.48 -4.66 -4.67
N GLN A 168 -21.76 -5.01 -4.64
CA GLN A 168 -22.21 -6.38 -4.90
C GLN A 168 -21.81 -6.83 -6.31
N ALA A 169 -22.15 -6.04 -7.34
CA ALA A 169 -21.80 -6.35 -8.72
C ALA A 169 -20.28 -6.45 -8.95
N TYR A 170 -19.50 -5.54 -8.36
CA TYR A 170 -18.05 -5.58 -8.43
C TYR A 170 -17.47 -6.81 -7.72
N ARG A 171 -17.93 -7.10 -6.50
CA ARG A 171 -17.48 -8.25 -5.70
C ARG A 171 -17.75 -9.56 -6.44
N ASP A 172 -18.94 -9.70 -7.00
CA ASP A 172 -19.34 -10.93 -7.68
C ASP A 172 -18.49 -11.16 -8.93
N ALA A 173 -18.35 -10.15 -9.79
CA ALA A 173 -17.48 -10.24 -10.96
C ALA A 173 -15.98 -10.42 -10.61
N TYR A 174 -15.53 -9.89 -9.47
CA TYR A 174 -14.14 -10.03 -9.02
C TYR A 174 -13.88 -11.45 -8.56
N ARG A 175 -14.82 -12.02 -7.79
CA ARG A 175 -14.79 -13.43 -7.36
C ARG A 175 -14.81 -14.37 -8.55
N ASP A 176 -15.64 -14.12 -9.56
CA ASP A 176 -15.72 -14.96 -10.76
C ASP A 176 -14.40 -14.97 -11.53
N ARG A 177 -13.66 -13.86 -11.52
CA ARG A 177 -12.38 -13.74 -12.24
C ARG A 177 -11.17 -14.27 -11.46
N TYR A 178 -11.09 -13.94 -10.17
CA TYR A 178 -9.91 -14.17 -9.35
C TYR A 178 -10.08 -15.32 -8.35
N GLY A 179 -11.29 -15.87 -8.20
CA GLY A 179 -11.62 -16.92 -7.23
C GLY A 179 -11.61 -16.46 -5.77
N VAL A 180 -11.38 -15.18 -5.50
CA VAL A 180 -11.21 -14.60 -4.16
C VAL A 180 -12.08 -13.37 -4.02
N GLU A 181 -12.64 -13.15 -2.83
CA GLU A 181 -13.41 -11.94 -2.56
C GLU A 181 -12.50 -10.70 -2.39
N PRO A 182 -12.82 -9.57 -3.02
CA PRO A 182 -12.07 -8.34 -2.83
C PRO A 182 -12.26 -7.77 -1.42
N ILE A 183 -11.18 -7.21 -0.86
CA ILE A 183 -11.20 -6.59 0.46
C ILE A 183 -12.04 -5.31 0.42
N ARG A 184 -13.03 -5.21 1.31
CA ARG A 184 -13.83 -4.00 1.48
C ARG A 184 -13.22 -3.10 2.55
N ASP A 185 -12.81 -1.90 2.17
CA ASP A 185 -12.35 -0.88 3.11
C ASP A 185 -13.13 0.45 3.01
N ALA A 186 -12.90 1.34 3.96
CA ALA A 186 -13.56 2.64 4.01
C ALA A 186 -13.22 3.54 2.81
N ARG A 187 -12.02 3.39 2.23
CA ARG A 187 -11.60 4.12 1.03
C ARG A 187 -12.36 3.66 -0.20
N THR A 188 -12.50 2.36 -0.39
CA THR A 188 -13.27 1.72 -1.47
C THR A 188 -14.72 2.17 -1.41
N ASN A 189 -15.34 2.21 -0.23
CA ASN A 189 -16.70 2.72 -0.09
C ASN A 189 -16.84 4.18 -0.58
N LYS A 190 -15.89 5.07 -0.25
CA LYS A 190 -15.89 6.45 -0.74
C LYS A 190 -15.69 6.54 -2.25
N GLN A 191 -14.78 5.73 -2.79
CA GLN A 191 -14.52 5.66 -4.22
C GLN A 191 -15.76 5.20 -5.01
N LEU A 192 -16.49 4.20 -4.49
CA LEU A 192 -17.71 3.73 -5.10
C LEU A 192 -18.85 4.76 -5.02
N CYS A 193 -18.94 5.54 -3.94
CA CYS A 193 -19.88 6.65 -3.88
C CYS A 193 -19.56 7.71 -4.96
N LEU A 194 -18.28 8.10 -5.09
CA LEU A 194 -17.83 9.03 -6.12
C LEU A 194 -18.06 8.49 -7.54
N PHE A 195 -17.89 7.19 -7.74
CA PHE A 195 -18.20 6.54 -9.00
C PHE A 195 -19.69 6.68 -9.32
N VAL A 196 -20.57 6.31 -8.40
CA VAL A 196 -22.03 6.43 -8.57
C VAL A 196 -22.45 7.87 -8.89
N ASP A 197 -21.86 8.85 -8.20
CA ASP A 197 -22.17 10.26 -8.45
C ASP A 197 -21.70 10.73 -9.86
N ARG A 198 -20.72 10.06 -10.48
CA ARG A 198 -20.22 10.39 -11.84
C ARG A 198 -21.00 9.71 -12.97
N VAL A 199 -21.35 8.43 -12.82
CA VAL A 199 -21.97 7.63 -13.89
C VAL A 199 -23.47 7.50 -13.77
N GLY A 200 -24.01 7.79 -12.57
CA GLY A 200 -25.42 7.58 -12.24
C GLY A 200 -25.65 6.23 -11.54
N HIS A 201 -26.70 6.18 -10.71
CA HIS A 201 -26.99 5.02 -9.86
C HIS A 201 -27.39 3.77 -10.65
N ASN A 202 -28.11 3.92 -11.76
CA ASN A 202 -28.66 2.81 -12.54
C ASN A 202 -27.57 2.09 -13.36
N ASP A 203 -26.68 2.85 -13.99
CA ASP A 203 -25.65 2.28 -14.88
C ASP A 203 -24.44 1.73 -14.10
N ALA A 204 -24.17 2.27 -12.90
CA ALA A 204 -22.94 2.00 -12.16
C ALA A 204 -22.68 0.50 -11.86
N PRO A 205 -23.64 -0.32 -11.40
CA PRO A 205 -23.39 -1.74 -11.14
C PRO A 205 -22.98 -2.50 -12.40
N GLY A 206 -23.60 -2.21 -13.54
CA GLY A 206 -23.28 -2.85 -14.83
C GLY A 206 -21.91 -2.46 -15.37
N ILE A 207 -21.52 -1.19 -15.18
CA ILE A 207 -20.18 -0.73 -15.58
C ILE A 207 -19.09 -1.33 -14.68
N ALA A 208 -19.38 -1.50 -13.38
CA ALA A 208 -18.43 -2.09 -12.43
C ALA A 208 -18.16 -3.57 -12.71
N SER A 209 -19.18 -4.35 -13.08
CA SER A 209 -18.99 -5.74 -13.52
C SER A 209 -18.28 -5.81 -14.88
N PHE A 210 -18.64 -4.94 -15.82
CA PHE A 210 -18.00 -4.84 -17.13
C PHE A 210 -16.50 -4.51 -17.03
N PHE A 211 -16.11 -3.62 -16.13
CA PHE A 211 -14.71 -3.27 -15.86
C PHE A 211 -13.85 -4.51 -15.58
N LEU A 212 -14.35 -5.46 -14.78
CA LEU A 212 -13.65 -6.69 -14.44
C LEU A 212 -13.54 -7.68 -15.60
N THR A 213 -14.31 -7.51 -16.68
CA THR A 213 -14.14 -8.29 -17.92
C THR A 213 -13.05 -7.73 -18.84
N HIS A 214 -12.45 -6.57 -18.52
CA HIS A 214 -11.43 -5.96 -19.36
C HIS A 214 -10.10 -6.70 -19.24
N ASN A 215 -9.51 -7.03 -20.38
CA ASN A 215 -8.18 -7.63 -20.45
C ASN A 215 -7.09 -6.59 -20.74
N HIS A 216 -7.35 -5.32 -20.42
CA HIS A 216 -6.37 -4.28 -20.63
C HIS A 216 -5.20 -4.46 -19.65
N GLN A 217 -3.98 -4.49 -20.16
CA GLN A 217 -2.77 -4.75 -19.37
C GLN A 217 -2.67 -3.87 -18.12
N TYR A 218 -3.02 -2.59 -18.24
CA TYR A 218 -2.99 -1.64 -17.13
C TYR A 218 -3.91 -2.03 -15.96
N TYR A 219 -5.09 -2.56 -16.25
CA TYR A 219 -6.03 -3.01 -15.22
C TYR A 219 -5.57 -4.33 -14.59
N LEU A 220 -5.02 -5.25 -15.40
CA LEU A 220 -4.48 -6.52 -14.94
C LEU A 220 -3.28 -6.35 -14.02
N GLN A 221 -2.31 -5.50 -14.40
CA GLN A 221 -1.11 -5.23 -13.62
C GLN A 221 -1.41 -4.67 -12.23
N ARG A 222 -2.54 -3.97 -12.08
CA ARG A 222 -3.00 -3.39 -10.81
C ARG A 222 -4.11 -4.19 -10.14
N GLY A 223 -4.44 -5.38 -10.64
CA GLY A 223 -5.46 -6.25 -10.05
C GLY A 223 -6.87 -5.64 -10.05
N HIS A 224 -7.24 -4.89 -11.10
CA HIS A 224 -8.54 -4.21 -11.20
C HIS A 224 -8.87 -3.33 -9.98
N ASP A 225 -7.90 -2.58 -9.46
CA ASP A 225 -8.13 -1.67 -8.34
C ASP A 225 -9.29 -0.68 -8.57
N VAL A 226 -10.12 -0.48 -7.54
CA VAL A 226 -11.31 0.39 -7.59
C VAL A 226 -10.96 1.85 -7.90
N SER A 227 -9.74 2.31 -7.61
CA SER A 227 -9.31 3.66 -8.01
C SER A 227 -9.30 3.84 -9.53
N LEU A 228 -8.98 2.78 -10.28
CA LEU A 228 -8.96 2.81 -11.75
C LEU A 228 -10.38 2.88 -12.33
N LEU A 229 -11.32 2.17 -11.70
CA LEU A 229 -12.75 2.25 -12.04
C LEU A 229 -13.27 3.69 -11.92
N VAL A 230 -12.88 4.40 -10.85
CA VAL A 230 -13.28 5.80 -10.65
C VAL A 230 -12.59 6.74 -11.65
N GLN A 231 -11.28 6.51 -11.90
CA GLN A 231 -10.49 7.34 -12.81
C GLN A 231 -11.03 7.29 -14.24
N ASP A 232 -11.32 6.10 -14.75
CA ASP A 232 -11.72 5.87 -16.12
C ASP A 232 -13.25 5.74 -16.29
N ALA A 233 -14.03 6.28 -15.34
CA ALA A 233 -15.48 6.09 -15.28
C ALA A 233 -16.23 6.47 -16.57
N GLN A 234 -15.89 7.61 -17.18
CA GLN A 234 -16.52 8.07 -18.44
C GLN A 234 -16.15 7.17 -19.64
N LYS A 235 -14.88 6.72 -19.68
CA LYS A 235 -14.40 5.79 -20.72
C LYS A 235 -15.14 4.47 -20.62
N LEU A 236 -15.17 3.86 -19.43
CA LEU A 236 -15.84 2.59 -19.18
C LEU A 236 -17.34 2.66 -19.46
N ARG A 237 -18.00 3.79 -19.14
CA ARG A 237 -19.40 4.04 -19.51
C ARG A 237 -19.60 4.02 -21.03
N THR A 238 -18.73 4.71 -21.76
CA THR A 238 -18.82 4.79 -23.23
C THR A 238 -18.60 3.42 -23.86
N GLU A 239 -17.60 2.67 -23.41
CA GLU A 239 -17.31 1.32 -23.89
C GLU A 239 -18.45 0.33 -23.56
N TRP A 240 -19.10 0.50 -22.40
CA TRP A 240 -20.24 -0.33 -22.02
C TRP A 240 -21.47 -0.06 -22.87
N LEU A 241 -21.81 1.21 -23.11
CA LEU A 241 -22.96 1.61 -23.95
C LEU A 241 -22.76 1.27 -25.43
N THR A 242 -21.53 1.41 -25.93
CA THR A 242 -21.23 1.16 -27.36
C THR A 242 -20.89 -0.29 -27.66
N GLY A 243 -20.62 -1.11 -26.64
CA GLY A 243 -20.13 -2.49 -26.79
C GLY A 243 -18.73 -2.60 -27.41
N ASN A 244 -18.10 -1.47 -27.79
CA ASN A 244 -16.80 -1.41 -28.43
C ASN A 244 -15.73 -1.02 -27.42
N ARG A 245 -14.77 -1.92 -27.19
CA ARG A 245 -13.63 -1.69 -26.29
C ARG A 245 -12.58 -0.83 -26.99
N ILE A 246 -12.32 0.37 -26.48
CA ILE A 246 -11.27 1.27 -26.97
C ILE A 246 -9.94 0.78 -26.39
N THR A 247 -9.21 0.00 -27.20
CA THR A 247 -7.86 -0.45 -26.88
C THR A 247 -6.83 0.39 -27.62
N ALA A 248 -5.63 0.53 -27.05
CA ALA A 248 -4.54 1.30 -27.68
C ALA A 248 -4.15 0.77 -29.07
N LYS A 249 -4.24 -0.55 -29.29
CA LYS A 249 -4.04 -1.14 -30.63
C LYS A 249 -5.18 -0.78 -31.58
N GLY A 250 -6.43 -0.81 -31.12
CA GLY A 250 -7.61 -0.42 -31.90
C GLY A 250 -7.60 1.06 -32.31
N ALA A 251 -7.11 1.95 -31.44
CA ALA A 251 -6.91 3.37 -31.78
C ALA A 251 -5.90 3.54 -32.92
N ARG A 252 -4.70 2.93 -32.79
CA ARG A 252 -3.65 3.01 -33.83
C ARG A 252 -4.09 2.44 -35.18
N THR A 253 -4.86 1.34 -35.18
CA THR A 253 -5.38 0.78 -36.43
C THR A 253 -6.43 1.66 -37.09
N ARG A 254 -7.22 2.41 -36.30
CA ARG A 254 -8.19 3.38 -36.83
C ARG A 254 -7.48 4.58 -37.43
N ASP A 255 -6.48 5.12 -36.74
CA ASP A 255 -5.65 6.22 -37.25
C ASP A 255 -4.96 5.81 -38.57
N ALA A 256 -4.39 4.61 -38.62
CA ALA A 256 -3.76 4.08 -39.83
C ALA A 256 -4.75 3.90 -41.00
N HIS A 257 -5.98 3.46 -40.71
CA HIS A 257 -7.03 3.31 -41.72
C HIS A 257 -7.56 4.68 -42.22
N GLU A 258 -7.66 5.67 -41.33
CA GLU A 258 -8.02 7.05 -41.69
C GLU A 258 -6.93 7.70 -42.56
N GLU A 259 -5.65 7.51 -42.24
CA GLU A 259 -4.54 8.01 -43.06
C GLU A 259 -4.53 7.34 -44.45
N GLN A 260 -4.68 6.02 -44.51
CA GLN A 260 -4.75 5.30 -45.79
C GLN A 260 -5.94 5.74 -46.64
N THR A 261 -7.14 5.89 -46.06
CA THR A 261 -8.31 6.38 -46.78
C THR A 261 -8.15 7.82 -47.26
N ALA A 262 -7.51 8.69 -46.47
CA ALA A 262 -7.19 10.06 -46.89
C ALA A 262 -6.22 10.09 -48.09
N VAL A 263 -5.20 9.22 -48.10
CA VAL A 263 -4.26 9.09 -49.24
C VAL A 263 -5.00 8.62 -50.49
N VAL A 264 -5.84 7.59 -50.37
CA VAL A 264 -6.64 7.06 -51.49
C VAL A 264 -7.58 8.14 -52.05
N ASN A 265 -8.28 8.87 -51.19
CA ASN A 265 -9.15 9.97 -51.60
C ASN A 265 -8.38 11.09 -52.31
N ARG A 266 -7.16 11.41 -51.85
CA ARG A 266 -6.30 12.40 -52.52
C ARG A 266 -5.85 11.95 -53.91
N VAL A 267 -5.55 10.66 -54.08
CA VAL A 267 -5.17 10.08 -55.38
C VAL A 267 -6.38 10.09 -56.33
N LEU A 268 -7.55 9.66 -55.87
CA LEU A 268 -8.80 9.70 -56.65
C LEU A 268 -9.16 11.13 -57.10
N ALA A 269 -8.99 12.12 -56.23
CA ALA A 269 -9.22 13.53 -56.59
C ALA A 269 -8.27 14.01 -57.70
N LYS A 270 -6.99 13.62 -57.64
CA LYS A 270 -6.01 13.94 -58.70
C LYS A 270 -6.33 13.24 -60.03
N MET A 271 -6.86 12.03 -60.00
CA MET A 271 -7.27 11.31 -61.21
C MET A 271 -8.51 11.97 -61.85
N ARG A 272 -9.49 12.41 -61.05
CA ARG A 272 -10.68 13.13 -61.54
C ARG A 272 -10.37 14.50 -62.16
N ALA A 273 -9.35 15.21 -61.67
CA ALA A 273 -8.96 16.51 -62.21
C ALA A 273 -8.13 16.44 -63.52
N ARG A 274 -7.78 15.23 -63.97
CA ARG A 274 -6.94 14.97 -65.16
C ARG A 274 -7.72 14.37 -66.34
N SER A 275 -9.01 14.07 -66.16
CA SER A 275 -9.97 13.68 -67.20
C SER A 275 -10.81 14.89 -67.61
#